data_AF-A0A151EMW8-F1
#
_entry.id   AF-A0A151EMW8-F1
#
_cell.length_a   1.000
_cell.length_b   1.000
_cell.length_c   1.000
_cell.angle_alpha   90.00
_cell.angle_beta   90.00
_cell.angle_gamma   90.00
#
_symmetry.space_group_name_H-M   'P 1'
#
loop_
_entity.id
_entity.type
_entity.pdbx_description
1 polymer ?
#
loop_
_entity_poly.entity_id
_entity_poly.type
_entity_poly.pdbx_seq_one_letter_code
_entity_poly.pdbx_strand_id
1 'polypeptide(L)'
;MNRSVQNAIVWIVLVVIGLSLISFYRRHQFQEEIEKTITEIEEKIEEYSMELKTQWETLDKSNPVAISHYFESEIKYPYFIYFLNYCKYLQNQKEGNLFIGTFQIQAYRGSLLESYFILYLAQDEGAIEWDCDRIKSGFGGNYCTLLLDYAEEYENTNQKFNWEEFENSDEFKEFLNDFYYSVENKEGTTLGEAYQFVKGLEGVDPKNVYREASLQSYRYLAETGYINYYMHKDQNDFVKVLMDAKVVYVTYWSSETWDTKMTVFTTLMPVYYGYFYVHSSILDVVAVLGGSTLIVVVVWIVTKNKSLHSD
;
A
#
# COMPACT_ATOMS: atom_id res chain seq x y z
N MET A 1 -38.49 39.78 -9.75
CA MET A 1 -37.47 38.80 -10.16
C MET A 1 -38.12 37.79 -11.09
N ASN A 2 -37.49 37.42 -12.22
CA ASN A 2 -38.06 36.46 -13.16
C ASN A 2 -38.13 35.06 -12.49
N ARG A 3 -39.25 34.33 -12.63
CA ARG A 3 -39.44 33.01 -11.99
C ARG A 3 -38.37 32.00 -12.42
N SER A 4 -37.85 32.13 -13.64
CA SER A 4 -36.71 31.32 -14.12
C SER A 4 -35.44 31.56 -13.31
N VAL A 5 -35.16 32.82 -12.95
CA VAL A 5 -33.99 33.22 -12.14
C VAL A 5 -34.14 32.71 -10.71
N GLN A 6 -35.34 32.75 -10.14
CA GLN A 6 -35.61 32.22 -8.80
C GLN A 6 -35.40 30.70 -8.74
N ASN A 7 -35.92 29.95 -9.72
CA ASN A 7 -35.73 28.50 -9.79
C ASN A 7 -34.27 28.11 -10.00
N ALA A 8 -33.53 28.88 -10.80
CA ALA A 8 -32.10 28.68 -10.97
C ALA A 8 -31.31 28.90 -9.67
N ILE A 9 -31.63 29.95 -8.91
CA ILE A 9 -31.00 30.22 -7.60
C ILE A 9 -31.29 29.08 -6.62
N VAL A 10 -32.55 28.62 -6.52
CA VAL A 10 -32.93 27.51 -5.64
C VAL A 10 -32.20 26.22 -6.04
N TRP A 11 -32.10 25.92 -7.33
CA TRP A 11 -31.36 24.76 -7.82
C TRP A 11 -29.88 24.83 -7.43
N ILE A 12 -29.23 25.98 -7.64
CA ILE A 12 -27.82 26.19 -7.26
C ILE A 12 -27.63 25.97 -5.76
N VAL A 13 -28.51 26.53 -4.93
CA VAL A 13 -28.45 26.36 -3.46
C VAL A 13 -28.59 24.89 -3.07
N LEU A 14 -29.54 24.16 -3.67
CA LEU A 14 -29.73 22.73 -3.41
C LEU A 14 -28.51 21.90 -3.82
N VAL A 15 -27.89 22.20 -4.97
CA VAL A 15 -26.67 21.52 -5.42
C VAL A 15 -25.52 21.77 -4.43
N VAL A 16 -25.32 23.02 -3.99
CA VAL A 16 -24.27 23.37 -3.01
C VAL A 16 -24.49 22.65 -1.67
N ILE A 17 -25.72 22.64 -1.16
CA ILE A 17 -26.05 21.94 0.10
C ILE A 17 -25.85 20.42 -0.07
N GLY A 18 -26.32 19.82 -1.16
CA GLY A 18 -26.19 18.39 -1.41
C GLY A 18 -24.73 17.94 -1.51
N LEU A 19 -23.89 18.69 -2.25
CA LEU A 19 -22.45 18.42 -2.34
C LEU A 19 -21.74 18.59 -0.99
N SER A 20 -22.21 19.55 -0.16
CA SER A 20 -21.66 19.75 1.18
C SER A 20 -21.97 18.56 2.10
N LEU A 21 -23.22 18.10 2.11
CA LEU A 21 -23.65 16.96 2.92
C LEU A 21 -22.96 15.66 2.50
N ILE A 22 -22.83 15.39 1.20
CA ILE A 22 -22.17 14.18 0.73
C ILE A 22 -20.67 14.23 1.01
N SER A 23 -20.01 15.38 0.89
CA SER A 23 -18.60 15.53 1.28
C SER A 23 -18.39 15.26 2.77
N PHE A 24 -19.26 15.76 3.64
CA PHE A 24 -19.17 15.52 5.08
C PHE A 24 -19.39 14.05 5.41
N TYR A 25 -20.43 13.43 4.84
CA TYR A 25 -20.72 12.01 5.00
C TYR A 25 -19.54 11.13 4.57
N ARG A 26 -18.96 11.40 3.39
CA ARG A 26 -17.79 10.65 2.89
C ARG A 26 -16.56 10.79 3.77
N ARG A 27 -16.35 11.98 4.35
CA ARG A 27 -15.24 12.21 5.28
C ARG A 27 -15.40 11.36 6.52
N HIS A 28 -16.59 11.39 7.12
CA HIS A 28 -16.90 10.61 8.31
C HIS A 28 -16.71 9.11 8.07
N GLN A 29 -17.28 8.58 6.97
CA GLN A 29 -17.09 7.18 6.60
C GLN A 29 -15.63 6.80 6.40
N PHE A 30 -14.85 7.63 5.70
CA PHE A 30 -13.43 7.34 5.48
C PHE A 30 -12.64 7.31 6.79
N GLN A 31 -12.93 8.20 7.75
CA GLN A 31 -12.28 8.17 9.06
C GLN A 31 -12.67 6.92 9.87
N GLU A 32 -13.96 6.56 9.89
CA GLU A 32 -14.41 5.31 10.53
C GLU A 32 -13.77 4.06 9.90
N GLU A 33 -13.66 4.03 8.57
CA GLU A 33 -12.98 2.96 7.83
C GLU A 33 -11.50 2.88 8.24
N ILE A 34 -10.76 4.00 8.21
CA ILE A 34 -9.34 4.04 8.58
C ILE A 34 -9.11 3.64 10.04
N GLU A 35 -9.93 4.14 10.97
CA GLU A 35 -9.85 3.77 12.39
C GLU A 35 -10.04 2.27 12.58
N LYS A 36 -11.07 1.69 11.94
CA LYS A 36 -11.33 0.25 11.98
C LYS A 36 -10.14 -0.54 11.40
N THR A 37 -9.61 -0.12 10.25
CA THR A 37 -8.45 -0.75 9.61
C THR A 37 -7.22 -0.69 10.51
N ILE A 38 -6.97 0.43 11.19
CA ILE A 38 -5.85 0.57 12.13
C ILE A 38 -5.96 -0.47 13.25
N THR A 39 -7.12 -0.57 13.89
CA THR A 39 -7.35 -1.56 14.96
C THR A 39 -7.14 -3.00 14.46
N GLU A 40 -7.70 -3.35 13.31
CA GLU A 40 -7.54 -4.69 12.72
C GLU A 40 -6.08 -5.04 12.40
N ILE A 41 -5.29 -4.06 11.94
CA ILE A 41 -3.87 -4.28 11.65
C ILE A 41 -3.06 -4.38 12.95
N GLU A 42 -3.35 -3.56 13.96
CA GLU A 42 -2.70 -3.62 15.27
C GLU A 42 -2.92 -4.99 15.92
N GLU A 43 -4.15 -5.52 15.89
CA GLU A 43 -4.46 -6.87 16.36
C GLU A 43 -3.66 -7.94 15.60
N LYS A 44 -3.56 -7.81 14.27
CA LYS A 44 -2.76 -8.74 13.46
C LYS A 44 -1.27 -8.66 13.76
N ILE A 45 -0.73 -7.48 14.03
CA ILE A 45 0.68 -7.32 14.40
C ILE A 45 0.96 -8.04 15.72
N GLU A 46 0.08 -7.92 16.70
CA GLU A 46 0.21 -8.63 17.98
C GLU A 46 0.13 -10.15 17.78
N GLU A 47 -0.86 -10.63 17.03
CA GLU A 47 -1.02 -12.06 16.70
C GLU A 47 0.23 -12.61 16.00
N TYR A 48 0.68 -11.96 14.93
CA TYR A 48 1.85 -12.36 14.17
C TYR A 48 3.14 -12.28 14.98
N SER A 49 3.29 -11.28 15.84
CA SER A 49 4.47 -11.16 16.70
C SER A 49 4.58 -12.35 17.67
N MET A 50 3.45 -12.77 18.24
CA MET A 50 3.41 -13.97 19.10
C MET A 50 3.66 -15.25 18.31
N GLU A 51 3.09 -15.37 17.11
CA GLU A 51 3.29 -16.51 16.21
C GLU A 51 4.77 -16.66 15.85
N LEU A 52 5.41 -15.59 15.34
CA LEU A 52 6.83 -15.60 14.94
C LEU A 52 7.73 -15.93 16.12
N LYS A 53 7.45 -15.41 17.32
CA LYS A 53 8.21 -15.76 18.52
C LYS A 53 8.11 -17.25 18.83
N THR A 54 6.91 -17.81 18.77
CA THR A 54 6.66 -19.24 19.04
C THR A 54 7.33 -20.11 17.98
N GLN A 55 7.24 -19.72 16.70
CA GLN A 55 7.91 -20.40 15.59
C GLN A 55 9.42 -20.43 15.82
N TRP A 56 10.05 -19.29 16.15
CA TRP A 56 11.48 -19.22 16.41
C TRP A 56 11.93 -20.10 17.58
N GLU A 57 11.18 -20.10 18.69
CA GLU A 57 11.49 -20.90 19.88
C GLU A 57 11.39 -22.41 19.63
N THR A 58 10.55 -22.83 18.68
CA THR A 58 10.32 -24.25 18.35
C THR A 58 11.00 -24.72 17.07
N LEU A 59 11.72 -23.81 16.39
CA LEU A 59 12.36 -24.03 15.11
C LEU A 59 13.50 -25.04 15.22
N ASP A 60 13.58 -25.98 14.28
CA ASP A 60 14.76 -26.83 14.11
C ASP A 60 15.90 -26.03 13.48
N LYS A 61 16.73 -25.42 14.31
CA LYS A 61 17.89 -24.60 13.92
C LYS A 61 19.03 -25.39 13.26
N SER A 62 18.93 -26.72 13.18
CA SER A 62 19.83 -27.54 12.37
C SER A 62 19.32 -27.77 10.95
N ASN A 63 18.12 -27.31 10.61
CA ASN A 63 17.52 -27.52 9.30
C ASN A 63 17.43 -26.19 8.51
N PRO A 64 18.28 -25.98 7.49
CA PRO A 64 18.29 -24.73 6.72
C PRO A 64 16.97 -24.45 5.98
N VAL A 65 16.21 -25.48 5.60
CA VAL A 65 14.88 -25.30 5.00
C VAL A 65 13.89 -24.72 6.02
N ALA A 66 13.96 -25.17 7.27
CA ALA A 66 13.11 -24.65 8.33
C ALA A 66 13.45 -23.17 8.63
N ILE A 67 14.75 -22.83 8.68
CA ILE A 67 15.20 -21.44 8.78
C ILE A 67 14.66 -20.58 7.63
N SER A 68 14.71 -21.10 6.40
CA SER A 68 14.21 -20.39 5.23
C SER A 68 12.72 -20.07 5.31
N HIS A 69 11.88 -21.04 5.68
CA HIS A 69 10.43 -20.83 5.87
C HIS A 69 10.11 -19.88 7.04
N TYR A 70 10.98 -19.81 8.04
CA TYR A 70 10.86 -18.81 9.09
C TYR A 70 11.05 -17.39 8.52
N PHE A 71 12.10 -17.15 7.72
CA PHE A 71 12.31 -15.85 7.07
C PHE A 71 11.21 -15.49 6.06
N GLU A 72 10.69 -16.46 5.31
CA GLU A 72 9.49 -16.29 4.49
C GLU A 72 8.32 -15.72 5.31
N SER A 73 8.07 -16.31 6.48
CA SER A 73 7.00 -15.90 7.39
C SER A 73 7.26 -14.52 8.00
N GLU A 74 8.52 -14.23 8.33
CA GLU A 74 8.93 -12.97 8.96
C GLU A 74 8.70 -11.75 8.04
N ILE A 75 8.82 -11.90 6.71
CA ILE A 75 8.58 -10.82 5.72
C ILE A 75 7.17 -10.23 5.83
N LYS A 76 6.21 -11.03 6.29
CA LYS A 76 4.84 -10.58 6.47
C LYS A 76 4.69 -9.53 7.58
N TYR A 77 5.59 -9.52 8.56
CA TYR A 77 5.52 -8.61 9.68
C TYR A 77 5.80 -7.14 9.28
N PRO A 78 6.91 -6.81 8.58
CA PRO A 78 7.13 -5.47 8.03
C PRO A 78 6.00 -4.97 7.12
N TYR A 79 5.37 -5.85 6.33
CA TYR A 79 4.20 -5.51 5.52
C TYR A 79 3.07 -4.88 6.36
N PHE A 80 2.69 -5.50 7.48
CA PHE A 80 1.64 -4.96 8.35
C PHE A 80 2.07 -3.64 9.01
N ILE A 81 3.34 -3.53 9.42
CA ILE A 81 3.88 -2.30 10.01
C ILE A 81 3.84 -1.14 9.00
N TYR A 82 4.24 -1.37 7.75
CA TYR A 82 4.21 -0.35 6.70
C TYR A 82 2.79 0.07 6.35
N PHE A 83 1.88 -0.90 6.27
CA PHE A 83 0.47 -0.60 6.01
C PHE A 83 -0.16 0.17 7.18
N LEU A 84 0.13 -0.20 8.43
CA LEU A 84 -0.32 0.53 9.63
C LEU A 84 0.18 1.98 9.63
N ASN A 85 1.47 2.19 9.36
CA ASN A 85 2.07 3.53 9.31
C ASN A 85 1.40 4.40 8.23
N TYR A 86 1.09 3.81 7.08
CA TYR A 86 0.37 4.50 6.02
C TYR A 86 -1.07 4.87 6.42
N CYS A 87 -1.81 3.95 7.05
CA CYS A 87 -3.14 4.24 7.60
C CYS A 87 -3.10 5.36 8.64
N LYS A 88 -2.14 5.35 9.58
CA LYS A 88 -1.93 6.41 10.58
C LYS A 88 -1.55 7.75 9.93
N TYR A 89 -0.77 7.73 8.85
CA TYR A 89 -0.47 8.95 8.08
C TYR A 89 -1.73 9.57 7.47
N LEU A 90 -2.63 8.74 6.91
CA LEU A 90 -3.89 9.19 6.33
C LEU A 90 -4.88 9.71 7.39
N GLN A 91 -4.92 9.07 8.56
CA GLN A 91 -5.74 9.50 9.70
C GLN A 91 -5.42 10.95 10.13
N ASN A 92 -4.13 11.33 10.09
CA ASN A 92 -3.63 12.62 10.57
C ASN A 92 -3.67 13.77 9.55
N GLN A 93 -4.24 13.57 8.34
CA GLN A 93 -4.28 14.62 7.33
C GLN A 93 -5.26 15.75 7.67
N LYS A 94 -4.79 16.99 7.54
CA LYS A 94 -5.58 18.20 7.85
C LYS A 94 -6.77 18.37 6.92
N GLU A 95 -7.85 18.90 7.48
CA GLU A 95 -9.08 19.19 6.76
C GLU A 95 -8.88 20.20 5.62
N GLY A 96 -9.12 19.75 4.38
CA GLY A 96 -9.35 20.65 3.25
C GLY A 96 -10.76 21.25 3.26
N ASN A 97 -10.94 22.31 2.47
CA ASN A 97 -12.20 23.05 2.29
C ASN A 97 -13.31 22.12 1.74
N LEU A 98 -14.58 22.42 2.01
CA LEU A 98 -15.77 21.61 1.68
C LEU A 98 -15.79 21.01 0.26
N PHE A 99 -15.49 21.78 -0.79
CA PHE A 99 -15.50 21.28 -2.19
C PHE A 99 -14.28 20.43 -2.56
N ILE A 100 -13.17 20.62 -1.84
CA ILE A 100 -11.92 19.89 -2.04
C ILE A 100 -11.99 18.54 -1.29
N GLY A 101 -12.80 18.47 -0.24
CA GLY A 101 -12.97 17.29 0.62
C GLY A 101 -13.33 16.00 -0.13
N THR A 102 -14.38 15.99 -0.96
CA THR A 102 -14.80 14.76 -1.68
C THR A 102 -13.72 14.23 -2.62
N PHE A 103 -13.08 15.10 -3.39
CA PHE A 103 -12.00 14.71 -4.31
C PHE A 103 -10.73 14.31 -3.57
N GLN A 104 -10.41 14.95 -2.45
CA GLN A 104 -9.32 14.54 -1.55
C GLN A 104 -9.55 13.15 -0.95
N ILE A 105 -10.77 12.86 -0.49
CA ILE A 105 -11.09 11.55 0.09
C ILE A 105 -11.01 10.45 -0.97
N GLN A 106 -11.51 10.72 -2.18
CA GLN A 106 -11.32 9.81 -3.31
C GLN A 106 -9.84 9.62 -3.62
N ALA A 107 -9.03 10.67 -3.43
CA ALA A 107 -7.61 10.58 -3.61
C ALA A 107 -6.92 9.69 -2.59
N TYR A 108 -7.24 9.87 -1.32
CA TYR A 108 -6.74 9.04 -0.24
C TYR A 108 -7.18 7.58 -0.37
N ARG A 109 -8.41 7.30 -0.80
CA ARG A 109 -8.88 5.92 -1.06
C ARG A 109 -8.13 5.26 -2.22
N GLY A 110 -7.85 6.02 -3.29
CA GLY A 110 -7.05 5.52 -4.42
C GLY A 110 -5.61 5.24 -4.01
N SER A 111 -4.98 6.14 -3.26
CA SER A 111 -3.60 5.96 -2.81
C SER A 111 -3.46 4.81 -1.80
N LEU A 112 -4.45 4.63 -0.91
CA LEU A 112 -4.53 3.47 -0.02
C LEU A 112 -4.59 2.14 -0.79
N LEU A 113 -5.35 2.09 -1.88
CA LEU A 113 -5.41 0.89 -2.73
C LEU A 113 -4.06 0.60 -3.40
N GLU A 114 -3.43 1.61 -3.97
CA GLU A 114 -2.12 1.48 -4.61
C GLU A 114 -1.04 1.00 -3.62
N SER A 115 -0.97 1.65 -2.45
CA SER A 115 -0.01 1.26 -1.41
C SER A 115 -0.26 -0.16 -0.91
N TYR A 116 -1.51 -0.55 -0.70
CA TYR A 116 -1.86 -1.93 -0.34
C TYR A 116 -1.34 -2.93 -1.36
N PHE A 117 -1.55 -2.68 -2.66
CA PHE A 117 -1.08 -3.56 -3.73
C PHE A 117 0.44 -3.65 -3.82
N ILE A 118 1.14 -2.52 -3.77
CA ILE A 118 2.61 -2.49 -3.82
C ILE A 118 3.18 -3.28 -2.64
N LEU A 119 2.66 -3.03 -1.43
CA LEU A 119 3.12 -3.72 -0.22
C LEU A 119 2.81 -5.22 -0.28
N TYR A 120 1.63 -5.60 -0.77
CA TYR A 120 1.26 -7.01 -0.92
C TYR A 120 2.16 -7.73 -1.92
N LEU A 121 2.40 -7.14 -3.10
CA LEU A 121 3.30 -7.72 -4.10
C LEU A 121 4.74 -7.78 -3.61
N ALA A 122 5.23 -6.75 -2.92
CA ALA A 122 6.56 -6.74 -2.33
C ALA A 122 6.73 -7.85 -1.28
N GLN A 123 5.70 -8.07 -0.45
CA GLN A 123 5.65 -9.17 0.52
C GLN A 123 5.63 -10.54 -0.16
N ASP A 124 4.79 -10.73 -1.19
CA ASP A 124 4.66 -11.99 -1.92
C ASP A 124 5.95 -12.34 -2.66
N GLU A 125 6.51 -11.39 -3.41
CA GLU A 125 7.80 -11.58 -4.09
C GLU A 125 8.95 -11.78 -3.09
N GLY A 126 8.94 -11.10 -1.95
CA GLY A 126 9.92 -11.32 -0.90
C GLY A 126 9.84 -12.74 -0.34
N ALA A 127 8.63 -13.23 -0.04
CA ALA A 127 8.37 -14.56 0.50
C ALA A 127 8.80 -15.67 -0.49
N ILE A 128 8.46 -15.51 -1.78
CA ILE A 128 8.81 -16.49 -2.82
C ILE A 128 10.33 -16.76 -2.88
N GLU A 129 11.16 -15.78 -2.59
CA GLU A 129 12.63 -15.92 -2.66
C GLU A 129 13.20 -16.77 -1.51
N TRP A 130 12.41 -16.95 -0.43
CA TRP A 130 12.72 -17.79 0.73
C TRP A 130 11.99 -19.15 0.72
N ASP A 131 11.01 -19.34 -0.16
CA ASP A 131 10.23 -20.58 -0.24
C ASP A 131 11.07 -21.71 -0.89
N CYS A 132 11.60 -22.59 -0.04
CA CYS A 132 12.38 -23.74 -0.50
C CYS A 132 11.53 -24.82 -1.17
N ASP A 133 10.22 -24.89 -0.87
CA ASP A 133 9.33 -25.90 -1.46
C ASP A 133 8.99 -25.58 -2.92
N ARG A 134 9.01 -24.31 -3.32
CA ARG A 134 8.83 -23.87 -4.71
C ARG A 134 10.01 -24.13 -5.64
N ILE A 135 11.18 -24.51 -5.12
CA ILE A 135 12.36 -24.93 -5.92
C ILE A 135 11.99 -26.04 -6.92
N LYS A 136 11.03 -26.91 -6.56
CA LYS A 136 10.53 -28.00 -7.41
C LYS A 136 9.82 -27.53 -8.70
N SER A 137 9.46 -26.25 -8.80
CA SER A 137 8.69 -25.68 -9.91
C SER A 137 9.51 -24.95 -10.99
N GLY A 138 10.85 -24.91 -10.85
CA GLY A 138 11.75 -24.31 -11.84
C GLY A 138 12.03 -22.81 -11.64
N PHE A 139 11.41 -22.20 -10.63
CA PHE A 139 11.83 -20.94 -10.02
C PHE A 139 12.37 -21.30 -8.63
N GLY A 140 13.69 -21.32 -8.47
CA GLY A 140 14.29 -21.51 -7.15
C GLY A 140 14.02 -20.27 -6.28
N GLY A 141 13.70 -20.45 -5.00
CA GLY A 141 13.78 -19.35 -4.05
C GLY A 141 15.24 -18.95 -3.93
N ASN A 142 15.66 -17.86 -4.60
CA ASN A 142 17.07 -17.53 -4.78
C ASN A 142 17.82 -17.42 -3.45
N TYR A 143 17.16 -16.90 -2.41
CA TYR A 143 17.77 -16.76 -1.08
C TYR A 143 17.79 -18.09 -0.33
N CYS A 144 16.76 -18.92 -0.50
CA CYS A 144 16.82 -20.30 -0.02
C CYS A 144 18.00 -21.06 -0.66
N THR A 145 18.21 -20.93 -1.97
CA THR A 145 19.34 -21.59 -2.66
C THR A 145 20.68 -21.12 -2.09
N LEU A 146 20.88 -19.80 -1.93
CA LEU A 146 22.09 -19.28 -1.27
C LEU A 146 22.27 -19.86 0.14
N LEU A 147 21.21 -19.91 0.95
CA LEU A 147 21.28 -20.46 2.30
C LEU A 147 21.67 -21.95 2.28
N LEU A 148 21.09 -22.74 1.38
CA LEU A 148 21.40 -24.17 1.26
C LEU A 148 22.84 -24.41 0.82
N ASP A 149 23.35 -23.63 -0.14
CA ASP A 149 24.71 -23.75 -0.66
C ASP A 149 25.74 -23.47 0.46
N TYR A 150 25.57 -22.38 1.21
CA TYR A 150 26.45 -22.04 2.32
C TYR A 150 26.30 -22.99 3.52
N ALA A 151 25.10 -23.53 3.75
CA ALA A 151 24.89 -24.56 4.77
C ALA A 151 25.66 -25.85 4.44
N GLU A 152 25.63 -26.30 3.18
CA GLU A 152 26.39 -27.45 2.72
C GLU A 152 27.90 -27.21 2.79
N GLU A 153 28.38 -26.03 2.40
CA GLU A 153 29.80 -25.68 2.52
C GLU A 153 30.26 -25.72 3.98
N TYR A 154 29.48 -25.12 4.89
CA TYR A 154 29.76 -25.15 6.33
C TYR A 154 29.76 -26.57 6.90
N GLU A 155 28.86 -27.46 6.43
CA GLU A 155 28.83 -28.88 6.83
C GLU A 155 30.00 -29.72 6.31
N ASN A 156 30.62 -29.31 5.20
CA ASN A 156 31.80 -29.98 4.70
C ASN A 156 33.03 -29.66 5.58
N THR A 157 33.08 -28.47 6.17
CA THR A 157 34.12 -28.04 7.12
C THR A 157 33.82 -28.47 8.56
N ASN A 158 32.55 -28.51 8.95
CA ASN A 158 32.07 -28.80 10.29
C ASN A 158 31.06 -29.95 10.28
N GLN A 159 31.08 -30.86 11.26
CA GLN A 159 30.31 -32.11 11.17
C GLN A 159 28.78 -31.99 10.97
N LYS A 160 28.16 -30.83 11.26
CA LYS A 160 26.71 -30.61 11.13
C LYS A 160 26.36 -29.12 11.09
N PHE A 161 25.34 -28.73 10.33
CA PHE A 161 24.80 -27.38 10.31
C PHE A 161 24.11 -27.03 11.63
N ASN A 162 24.43 -25.85 12.13
CA ASN A 162 23.74 -25.22 13.25
C ASN A 162 23.71 -23.71 12.98
N TRP A 163 22.51 -23.13 12.91
CA TRP A 163 22.33 -21.72 12.61
C TRP A 163 23.12 -20.78 13.53
N GLU A 164 23.13 -21.02 14.84
CA GLU A 164 23.81 -20.15 15.81
C GLU A 164 25.34 -20.23 15.68
N GLU A 165 25.89 -21.40 15.34
CA GLU A 165 27.33 -21.55 15.08
C GLU A 165 27.71 -20.96 13.72
N PHE A 166 26.87 -21.18 12.70
CA PHE A 166 27.02 -20.62 11.37
C PHE A 166 27.05 -19.09 11.43
N GLU A 167 26.13 -18.43 12.14
CA GLU A 167 26.12 -16.97 12.31
C GLU A 167 27.44 -16.38 12.85
N ASN A 168 28.22 -17.16 13.60
CA ASN A 168 29.50 -16.76 14.16
C ASN A 168 30.72 -17.15 13.31
N SER A 169 30.48 -17.80 12.16
CA SER A 169 31.51 -18.28 11.24
C SER A 169 31.97 -17.19 10.25
N ASP A 170 33.06 -17.46 9.53
CA ASP A 170 33.50 -16.57 8.45
C ASP A 170 32.64 -16.78 7.19
N GLU A 171 32.14 -18.00 6.97
CA GLU A 171 31.22 -18.38 5.90
C GLU A 171 29.92 -17.57 5.95
N PHE A 172 29.42 -17.23 7.14
CA PHE A 172 28.23 -16.38 7.27
C PHE A 172 28.45 -14.95 6.77
N LYS A 173 29.67 -14.41 6.88
CA LYS A 173 29.96 -13.07 6.34
C LYS A 173 29.93 -13.07 4.81
N GLU A 174 30.41 -14.16 4.21
CA GLU A 174 30.38 -14.35 2.76
C GLU A 174 28.95 -14.55 2.27
N PHE A 175 28.18 -15.41 2.95
CA PHE A 175 26.74 -15.57 2.73
C PHE A 175 26.01 -14.22 2.75
N LEU A 176 26.24 -13.39 3.77
CA LEU A 176 25.62 -12.07 3.86
C LEU A 176 25.99 -11.19 2.68
N ASN A 177 27.26 -11.17 2.26
CA ASN A 177 27.70 -10.36 1.13
C ASN A 177 27.03 -10.79 -0.19
N ASP A 178 26.96 -12.08 -0.45
CA ASP A 178 26.37 -12.63 -1.66
C ASP A 178 24.84 -12.48 -1.66
N PHE A 179 24.21 -12.64 -0.51
CA PHE A 179 22.81 -12.28 -0.31
C PHE A 179 22.55 -10.80 -0.63
N TYR A 180 23.35 -9.89 -0.07
CA TYR A 180 23.18 -8.45 -0.34
C TYR A 180 23.39 -8.11 -1.80
N TYR A 181 24.36 -8.73 -2.46
CA TYR A 181 24.58 -8.54 -3.89
C TYR A 181 23.36 -9.00 -4.72
N SER A 182 22.77 -10.14 -4.34
CA SER A 182 21.54 -10.65 -4.96
C SER A 182 20.34 -9.71 -4.77
N VAL A 183 20.19 -9.12 -3.58
CA VAL A 183 19.16 -8.11 -3.29
C VAL A 183 19.42 -6.82 -4.06
N GLU A 184 20.67 -6.37 -4.12
CA GLU A 184 21.06 -5.14 -4.83
C GLU A 184 20.83 -5.28 -6.33
N ASN A 185 21.03 -6.46 -6.90
CA ASN A 185 20.99 -6.70 -8.35
C ASN A 185 19.88 -7.68 -8.74
N LYS A 186 18.64 -7.22 -8.65
CA LYS A 186 17.46 -8.00 -9.03
C LYS A 186 17.19 -7.89 -10.54
N GLU A 187 17.14 -9.04 -11.21
CA GLU A 187 16.87 -9.14 -12.66
C GLU A 187 17.78 -8.25 -13.53
N GLY A 188 19.03 -8.01 -13.09
CA GLY A 188 20.00 -7.17 -13.80
C GLY A 188 19.82 -5.66 -13.57
N THR A 189 18.90 -5.24 -12.71
CA THR A 189 18.68 -3.85 -12.30
C THR A 189 19.18 -3.63 -10.89
N THR A 190 20.00 -2.60 -10.69
CA THR A 190 20.47 -2.25 -9.34
C THR A 190 19.40 -1.50 -8.54
N LEU A 191 19.40 -1.62 -7.21
CA LEU A 191 18.53 -0.80 -6.35
C LEU A 191 18.82 0.69 -6.54
N GLY A 192 20.09 1.05 -6.75
CA GLY A 192 20.48 2.42 -7.10
C GLY A 192 19.79 2.94 -8.37
N GLU A 193 19.73 2.14 -9.43
CA GLU A 193 19.06 2.51 -10.70
C GLU A 193 17.55 2.62 -10.53
N ALA A 194 16.92 1.62 -9.88
CA ALA A 194 15.49 1.64 -9.59
C ALA A 194 15.12 2.89 -8.75
N TYR A 195 15.94 3.23 -7.76
CA TYR A 195 15.74 4.42 -6.93
C TYR A 195 15.90 5.73 -7.71
N GLN A 196 16.94 5.87 -8.54
CA GLN A 196 17.13 7.07 -9.36
C GLN A 196 15.98 7.26 -10.34
N PHE A 197 15.42 6.18 -10.89
CA PHE A 197 14.23 6.25 -11.73
C PHE A 197 13.04 6.82 -10.95
N VAL A 198 12.73 6.29 -9.76
CA VAL A 198 11.62 6.78 -8.94
C VAL A 198 11.82 8.25 -8.51
N LYS A 199 13.07 8.68 -8.31
CA LYS A 199 13.40 10.09 -8.06
C LYS A 199 13.27 10.98 -9.31
N GLY A 200 13.64 10.48 -10.49
CA GLY A 200 13.55 11.21 -11.77
C GLY A 200 12.10 11.50 -12.21
N LEU A 201 11.14 10.87 -11.57
CA LEU A 201 9.71 11.11 -11.72
C LEU A 201 9.25 12.43 -11.06
N GLU A 202 10.10 13.07 -10.24
CA GLU A 202 9.90 14.40 -9.67
C GLU A 202 9.84 15.48 -10.77
N GLY A 203 8.65 16.02 -11.04
CA GLY A 203 8.47 17.12 -12.01
C GLY A 203 7.66 16.79 -13.27
N VAL A 204 7.05 15.61 -13.36
CA VAL A 204 6.08 15.27 -14.43
C VAL A 204 4.65 15.69 -14.03
N ASP A 205 3.87 16.19 -14.99
CA ASP A 205 2.59 16.95 -14.93
C ASP A 205 1.57 16.65 -13.77
N PRO A 206 0.86 17.65 -13.20
CA PRO A 206 0.09 17.59 -11.94
C PRO A 206 -1.20 16.73 -11.88
N LYS A 207 -1.51 15.87 -12.84
CA LYS A 207 -2.43 14.74 -12.57
C LYS A 207 -1.85 13.77 -11.52
N ASN A 208 -0.60 14.00 -11.15
CA ASN A 208 0.26 13.36 -10.17
C ASN A 208 0.10 13.81 -8.70
N VAL A 209 -1.01 14.44 -8.27
CA VAL A 209 -1.22 14.73 -6.82
C VAL A 209 -1.34 13.44 -5.99
N TYR A 210 -1.81 12.34 -6.60
CA TYR A 210 -1.79 10.98 -6.05
C TYR A 210 -0.36 10.45 -5.85
N ARG A 211 0.53 10.85 -6.76
CA ARG A 211 1.93 10.47 -6.76
C ARG A 211 2.67 11.18 -5.64
N GLU A 212 2.43 12.47 -5.38
CA GLU A 212 3.19 13.23 -4.38
C GLU A 212 2.96 12.72 -2.94
N ALA A 213 1.78 12.20 -2.60
CA ALA A 213 1.53 11.56 -1.29
C ALA A 213 2.17 10.16 -1.20
N SER A 214 2.02 9.34 -2.24
CA SER A 214 2.68 8.01 -2.34
C SER A 214 4.21 8.13 -2.39
N LEU A 215 4.72 9.18 -3.03
CA LEU A 215 6.13 9.55 -3.15
C LEU A 215 6.66 10.15 -1.85
N GLN A 216 5.87 10.86 -1.04
CA GLN A 216 6.29 11.34 0.28
C GLN A 216 6.31 10.20 1.33
N SER A 217 5.39 9.24 1.26
CA SER A 217 5.46 8.01 2.07
C SER A 217 6.60 7.09 1.64
N TYR A 218 6.83 6.97 0.33
CA TYR A 218 7.96 6.25 -0.25
C TYR A 218 9.30 6.92 0.07
N ARG A 219 9.44 8.24 -0.09
CA ARG A 219 10.63 9.01 0.30
C ARG A 219 10.89 8.87 1.79
N TYR A 220 9.87 8.96 2.65
CA TYR A 220 10.05 8.79 4.10
C TYR A 220 10.56 7.38 4.47
N LEU A 221 10.00 6.32 3.88
CA LEU A 221 10.43 4.93 4.15
C LEU A 221 11.78 4.60 3.52
N ALA A 222 12.00 5.00 2.26
CA ALA A 222 13.25 4.76 1.53
C ALA A 222 14.41 5.62 2.04
N GLU A 223 14.18 6.88 2.43
CA GLU A 223 15.21 7.76 3.02
C GLU A 223 15.56 7.30 4.44
N THR A 224 14.59 6.82 5.23
CA THR A 224 14.84 6.24 6.56
C THR A 224 15.54 4.88 6.47
N GLY A 225 15.17 4.03 5.51
CA GLY A 225 15.82 2.74 5.22
C GLY A 225 17.25 2.94 4.69
N TYR A 226 17.45 3.83 3.73
CA TYR A 226 18.75 4.20 3.18
C TYR A 226 19.68 4.84 4.23
N ILE A 227 19.17 5.76 5.07
CA ILE A 227 19.99 6.41 6.11
C ILE A 227 20.37 5.41 7.22
N ASN A 228 19.46 4.54 7.67
CA ASN A 228 19.78 3.52 8.67
C ASN A 228 20.78 2.48 8.12
N TYR A 229 20.61 2.05 6.86
CA TYR A 229 21.48 1.09 6.21
C TYR A 229 22.87 1.66 5.89
N TYR A 230 22.94 2.90 5.35
CA TYR A 230 24.20 3.57 5.03
C TYR A 230 25.01 3.96 6.28
N MET A 231 24.35 4.24 7.41
CA MET A 231 25.01 4.75 8.62
C MET A 231 25.39 3.69 9.65
N HIS A 232 24.69 2.54 9.76
CA HIS A 232 24.81 1.69 10.95
C HIS A 232 25.25 0.23 10.72
N LYS A 233 25.20 -0.30 9.49
CA LYS A 233 25.73 -1.65 9.13
C LYS A 233 25.39 -2.75 10.15
N ASP A 234 24.17 -2.74 10.69
CA ASP A 234 23.78 -3.65 11.76
C ASP A 234 22.96 -4.82 11.19
N GLN A 235 23.29 -6.04 11.60
CA GLN A 235 22.78 -7.31 11.05
C GLN A 235 21.28 -7.57 11.37
N ASN A 236 20.69 -6.81 12.28
CA ASN A 236 19.33 -7.04 12.81
C ASN A 236 18.16 -6.57 11.92
N ASP A 237 18.41 -6.08 10.70
CA ASP A 237 17.36 -5.51 9.83
C ASP A 237 17.16 -6.28 8.51
N PHE A 238 17.65 -7.52 8.41
CA PHE A 238 17.68 -8.32 7.18
C PHE A 238 16.31 -8.42 6.44
N VAL A 239 15.26 -8.80 7.17
CA VAL A 239 13.91 -8.96 6.61
C VAL A 239 13.28 -7.62 6.22
N LYS A 240 13.56 -6.57 6.98
CA LYS A 240 13.06 -5.22 6.68
C LYS A 240 13.80 -4.58 5.52
N VAL A 241 15.12 -4.77 5.41
CA VAL A 241 15.92 -4.36 4.24
C VAL A 241 15.41 -5.05 2.98
N LEU A 242 15.06 -6.33 3.07
CA LEU A 242 14.43 -7.04 1.96
C LEU A 242 13.07 -6.44 1.60
N MET A 243 12.22 -6.14 2.59
CA MET A 243 10.94 -5.49 2.35
C MET A 243 11.12 -4.12 1.67
N ASP A 244 12.06 -3.30 2.14
CA ASP A 244 12.39 -1.99 1.55
C ASP A 244 12.83 -2.13 0.10
N ALA A 245 13.76 -3.05 -0.17
CA ALA A 245 14.24 -3.33 -1.53
C ALA A 245 13.11 -3.80 -2.46
N LYS A 246 12.24 -4.70 -2.01
CA LYS A 246 11.11 -5.20 -2.82
C LYS A 246 10.06 -4.11 -3.06
N VAL A 247 9.78 -3.24 -2.09
CA VAL A 247 8.87 -2.09 -2.30
C VAL A 247 9.42 -1.15 -3.37
N VAL A 248 10.72 -0.83 -3.33
CA VAL A 248 11.38 -0.02 -4.36
C VAL A 248 11.28 -0.68 -5.74
N TYR A 249 11.62 -1.96 -5.82
CA TYR A 249 11.61 -2.71 -7.08
C TYR A 249 10.20 -2.83 -7.68
N VAL A 250 9.20 -3.24 -6.89
CA VAL A 250 7.81 -3.39 -7.34
C VAL A 250 7.23 -2.05 -7.78
N THR A 251 7.59 -0.95 -7.11
CA THR A 251 7.18 0.40 -7.51
C THR A 251 7.77 0.77 -8.88
N TYR A 252 9.07 0.50 -9.08
CA TYR A 252 9.74 0.68 -10.36
C TYR A 252 9.09 -0.16 -11.47
N TRP A 253 8.95 -1.47 -11.28
CA TRP A 253 8.32 -2.37 -12.26
C TRP A 253 6.87 -2.01 -12.58
N SER A 254 6.08 -1.68 -11.55
CA SER A 254 4.69 -1.24 -11.73
C SER A 254 4.64 0.02 -12.57
N SER A 255 5.55 0.96 -12.38
CA SER A 255 5.60 2.21 -13.13
C SER A 255 5.98 2.05 -14.61
N GLU A 256 6.79 1.04 -14.96
CA GLU A 256 7.09 0.70 -16.36
C GLU A 256 5.91 0.01 -17.07
N THR A 257 5.04 -0.67 -16.32
CA THR A 257 3.95 -1.49 -16.86
C THR A 257 2.55 -0.86 -16.70
N TRP A 258 2.45 0.29 -16.00
CA TRP A 258 1.17 0.79 -15.46
C TRP A 258 0.21 1.46 -16.44
N ASP A 259 0.60 1.68 -17.69
CA ASP A 259 -0.05 2.65 -18.59
C ASP A 259 -1.51 2.32 -19.00
N THR A 260 -2.12 1.22 -18.54
CA THR A 260 -3.50 0.83 -18.95
C THR A 260 -4.43 0.20 -17.91
N LYS A 261 -3.97 -0.33 -16.77
CA LYS A 261 -4.82 -1.25 -15.95
C LYS A 261 -5.44 -0.65 -14.69
N MET A 262 -4.75 0.23 -13.96
CA MET A 262 -5.24 0.76 -12.67
C MET A 262 -6.27 1.90 -12.82
N THR A 263 -6.14 2.73 -13.86
CA THR A 263 -7.05 3.86 -14.11
C THR A 263 -8.51 3.41 -14.34
N VAL A 264 -8.70 2.20 -14.88
CA VAL A 264 -10.03 1.61 -15.14
C VAL A 264 -10.70 1.09 -13.85
N PHE A 265 -9.92 0.60 -12.88
CA PHE A 265 -10.46 0.08 -11.62
C PHE A 265 -10.96 1.19 -10.69
N THR A 266 -10.29 2.35 -10.65
CA THR A 266 -10.64 3.44 -9.73
C THR A 266 -11.75 4.37 -10.26
N THR A 267 -12.06 4.34 -11.56
CA THR A 267 -12.99 5.30 -12.17
C THR A 267 -14.43 4.80 -12.32
N LEU A 268 -14.70 3.50 -12.35
CA LEU A 268 -15.99 2.99 -12.82
C LEU A 268 -16.76 2.06 -11.87
N MET A 269 -16.11 1.40 -10.91
CA MET A 269 -16.82 0.48 -10.00
C MET A 269 -16.30 0.58 -8.57
N PRO A 270 -17.19 0.51 -7.56
CA PRO A 270 -16.73 0.34 -6.20
C PRO A 270 -15.99 -0.99 -6.06
N VAL A 271 -14.81 -0.98 -5.45
CA VAL A 271 -14.02 -2.19 -5.21
C VAL A 271 -13.82 -2.39 -3.72
N TYR A 272 -14.11 -3.60 -3.25
CA TYR A 272 -13.88 -4.03 -1.88
C TYR A 272 -12.59 -4.85 -1.82
N TYR A 273 -11.62 -4.39 -1.05
CA TYR A 273 -10.39 -5.12 -0.75
C TYR A 273 -10.29 -5.25 0.75
N GLY A 274 -10.70 -6.39 1.30
CA GLY A 274 -10.54 -6.83 2.71
C GLY A 274 -10.70 -5.76 3.80
N TYR A 275 -9.73 -4.85 3.88
CA TYR A 275 -9.58 -3.76 4.82
C TYR A 275 -10.31 -2.45 4.45
N PHE A 276 -10.61 -2.17 3.17
CA PHE A 276 -11.20 -0.88 2.76
C PHE A 276 -12.08 -0.95 1.51
N TYR A 277 -12.86 0.11 1.30
CA TYR A 277 -13.81 0.24 0.20
C TYR A 277 -13.54 1.52 -0.60
N VAL A 278 -13.26 1.38 -1.90
CA VAL A 278 -13.08 2.54 -2.79
C VAL A 278 -14.44 2.93 -3.39
N HIS A 279 -14.89 4.16 -3.16
CA HIS A 279 -16.17 4.64 -3.67
C HIS A 279 -16.05 5.34 -5.03
N SER A 280 -17.17 5.69 -5.68
CA SER A 280 -17.16 6.50 -6.91
C SER A 280 -17.72 7.90 -6.65
N SER A 281 -16.86 8.92 -6.66
CA SER A 281 -17.28 10.32 -6.48
C SER A 281 -18.13 10.85 -7.64
N ILE A 282 -18.05 10.23 -8.83
CA ILE A 282 -18.88 10.61 -9.98
C ILE A 282 -20.34 10.29 -9.70
N LEU A 283 -20.62 9.11 -9.13
CA LEU A 283 -21.98 8.73 -8.75
C LEU A 283 -22.57 9.66 -7.69
N ASP A 284 -21.74 10.12 -6.74
CA ASP A 284 -22.15 11.11 -5.73
C ASP A 284 -22.58 12.44 -6.36
N VAL A 285 -21.79 12.96 -7.30
CA VAL A 285 -22.11 14.21 -8.02
C VAL A 285 -23.39 14.04 -8.84
N VAL A 286 -23.52 12.93 -9.57
CA VAL A 286 -24.72 12.63 -10.38
C VAL A 286 -25.97 12.53 -9.50
N ALA A 287 -25.88 11.87 -8.34
CA ALA A 287 -26.99 11.74 -7.41
C ALA A 287 -27.46 13.11 -6.89
N VAL A 288 -26.53 13.99 -6.53
CA VAL A 288 -26.86 15.35 -6.05
C VAL A 288 -27.50 16.20 -7.16
N LEU A 289 -26.94 16.17 -8.37
CA LEU A 289 -27.48 16.92 -9.51
C LEU A 289 -28.88 16.42 -9.90
N GLY A 290 -29.06 15.10 -9.95
CA GLY A 290 -30.36 14.47 -10.26
C GLY A 290 -31.42 14.78 -9.21
N GLY A 291 -31.09 14.60 -7.92
CA GLY A 291 -32.01 14.90 -6.81
C GLY A 291 -32.40 16.37 -6.74
N SER A 292 -31.45 17.28 -6.89
CA SER A 292 -31.70 18.74 -6.89
C SER A 292 -32.60 19.16 -8.05
N THR A 293 -32.39 18.56 -9.23
CA THR A 293 -33.21 18.81 -10.42
C THR A 293 -34.64 18.32 -10.22
N LEU A 294 -34.82 17.11 -9.67
CA LEU A 294 -36.13 16.54 -9.39
C LEU A 294 -36.95 17.43 -8.44
N ILE A 295 -36.34 17.92 -7.37
CA ILE A 295 -36.99 18.80 -6.39
C ILE A 295 -37.51 20.07 -7.06
N VAL A 296 -36.68 20.73 -7.89
CA VAL A 296 -37.07 21.96 -8.58
C VAL A 296 -38.18 21.70 -9.60
N VAL A 297 -38.15 20.57 -10.30
CA VAL A 297 -39.23 20.16 -11.22
C VAL A 297 -40.53 19.96 -10.46
N VAL A 298 -40.53 19.24 -9.33
CA VAL A 298 -41.73 19.02 -8.51
C VAL A 298 -42.28 20.36 -7.99
N VAL A 299 -41.44 21.23 -7.46
CA VAL A 299 -41.85 22.57 -6.99
C VAL A 299 -42.47 23.39 -8.12
N TRP A 300 -41.89 23.34 -9.32
CA TRP A 300 -42.44 24.02 -10.49
C TRP A 300 -43.81 23.48 -10.90
N ILE A 301 -43.98 22.15 -10.97
CA ILE A 301 -45.26 21.50 -11.27
C ILE A 301 -46.33 21.91 -10.25
N VAL A 302 -46.03 21.79 -8.95
CA VAL A 302 -46.95 22.14 -7.87
C VAL A 302 -47.36 23.61 -7.93
N THR A 303 -46.40 24.51 -8.18
CA THR A 303 -46.65 25.96 -8.24
C THR A 303 -47.48 26.33 -9.46
N LYS A 304 -47.23 25.70 -10.61
CA LYS A 304 -48.02 25.89 -11.84
C LYS A 304 -49.45 25.41 -11.67
N ASN A 305 -49.65 24.24 -11.07
CA ASN A 305 -50.99 23.70 -10.80
C ASN A 305 -51.79 24.58 -9.83
N LYS A 306 -51.15 25.14 -8.80
CA LYS A 306 -51.79 26.09 -7.88
C LYS A 306 -52.22 27.38 -8.60
N SER A 307 -51.42 27.92 -9.51
CA SER A 307 -51.82 29.12 -10.28
C SER A 307 -52.95 28.87 -11.28
N LEU A 308 -53.15 27.62 -11.72
CA LEU A 308 -54.24 27.26 -12.64
C LEU A 308 -55.58 26.98 -11.93
N HIS A 309 -55.56 26.76 -10.62
CA HIS A 309 -56.76 26.50 -9.80
C HIS A 309 -57.14 27.71 -8.92
N SER A 310 -56.42 28.83 -9.05
CA SER A 310 -56.71 30.09 -8.36
C SER A 310 -57.38 31.14 -9.27
N ASP A 311 -57.66 30.78 -10.52
CA ASP A 311 -58.52 31.49 -11.47
C ASP A 311 -59.85 30.72 -11.59
#